data_AF-A0A064CEG8-F1
#
_entry.id   AF-A0A064CEG8-F1
#
_cell.length_a   1.000
_cell.length_b   1.000
_cell.length_c   1.000
_cell.angle_alpha   90.00
_cell.angle_beta   90.00
_cell.angle_gamma   90.00
#
_symmetry.space_group_name_H-M   'P 1'
#
loop_
_entity.id
_entity.type
_entity.pdbx_description
1 polymer ?
#
loop_
_entity_poly.entity_id
_entity_poly.type
_entity_poly.pdbx_seq_one_letter_code
_entity_poly.pdbx_strand_id
1 'polypeptide(L)'
;MARWRSWAAPPTPEQGARLSLSKISAPLKGAGRQRNIDTRARDIQAALRTQHLAVPAAVTAAFGATTNAAVHVIADLNRQISDLEGELATHFETRPDADIYRSLPGLGVILGARVLGEFGDDPNR
;
A
#
# COMPACT_ATOMS: atom_id res chain seq x y z
N MET A 1 -3.66 5.64 7.72
CA MET A 1 -3.54 5.12 6.33
C MET A 1 -2.75 6.09 5.48
N ALA A 2 -1.73 5.57 4.79
CA ALA A 2 -0.81 6.36 3.99
C ALA A 2 -1.51 7.04 2.81
N ARG A 3 -1.32 8.35 2.68
CA ARG A 3 -1.83 9.17 1.56
C ARG A 3 -1.06 8.84 0.27
N TRP A 4 -1.35 7.68 -0.34
CA TRP A 4 -0.82 7.31 -1.66
C TRP A 4 -1.51 8.06 -2.81
N ARG A 5 -2.60 8.78 -2.52
CA ARG A 5 -3.51 9.40 -3.50
C ARG A 5 -2.88 10.46 -4.43
N SER A 6 -1.67 10.93 -4.15
CA SER A 6 -1.02 12.00 -4.94
C SER A 6 0.36 11.64 -5.50
N TRP A 7 0.84 10.39 -5.36
CA TRP A 7 2.10 9.99 -5.97
C TRP A 7 1.86 9.49 -7.39
N ALA A 8 2.06 10.38 -8.37
CA ALA A 8 2.38 9.94 -9.72
C ALA A 8 3.84 9.47 -9.69
N ALA A 9 4.08 8.15 -9.69
CA ALA A 9 5.41 7.61 -9.87
C ALA A 9 6.00 8.15 -11.18
N PRO A 10 7.33 8.33 -11.30
CA PRO A 10 7.95 8.62 -12.59
C PRO A 10 7.95 7.34 -13.44
N PRO A 11 7.04 7.17 -14.42
CA PRO A 11 6.96 5.95 -15.21
C PRO A 11 8.19 5.70 -16.10
N THR A 12 9.06 6.70 -16.30
CA THR A 12 10.24 6.57 -17.18
C THR A 12 11.55 6.87 -16.45
N PRO A 13 12.67 6.27 -16.88
CA PRO A 13 14.00 6.55 -16.32
C PRO A 13 14.35 8.04 -16.32
N GLU A 14 14.02 8.76 -17.39
CA GLU A 14 14.28 10.20 -17.53
C GLU A 14 13.50 11.04 -16.50
N GLN A 15 12.25 10.68 -16.24
CA GLN A 15 11.45 11.34 -15.22
C GLN A 15 11.98 11.01 -13.82
N GLY A 16 12.42 9.77 -13.60
CA GLY A 16 13.04 9.32 -12.35
C GLY A 16 14.32 10.11 -12.02
N ALA A 17 15.20 10.27 -13.00
CA ALA A 17 16.46 11.02 -12.84
C ALA A 17 16.26 12.49 -12.44
N ARG A 18 15.12 13.08 -12.83
CA ARG A 18 14.73 14.47 -12.54
C ARG A 18 14.10 14.66 -11.17
N LEU A 19 13.83 13.60 -10.39
CA LEU A 19 13.23 13.74 -9.07
C LEU A 19 14.16 14.46 -8.09
N SER A 20 13.60 15.40 -7.33
CA SER A 20 14.27 16.01 -6.17
C SER A 20 14.17 15.10 -4.95
N LEU A 21 15.08 15.30 -3.99
CA LEU A 21 15.01 14.60 -2.70
C LEU A 21 13.69 14.86 -1.97
N SER A 22 13.16 16.08 -2.03
CA SER A 22 11.86 16.42 -1.42
C SER A 22 10.71 15.62 -2.03
N LYS A 23 10.70 15.46 -3.37
CA LYS A 23 9.72 14.62 -4.04
C LYS A 23 9.87 13.16 -3.63
N ILE A 24 11.07 12.64 -3.41
CA ILE A 24 11.26 11.24 -2.96
C ILE A 24 10.92 11.06 -1.46
N SER A 25 11.28 12.01 -0.60
CA SER A 25 11.05 11.90 0.85
C SER A 25 9.58 12.02 1.25
N ALA A 26 8.78 12.81 0.50
CA ALA A 26 7.37 13.02 0.78
C ALA A 26 6.53 11.71 0.79
N PRO A 27 6.55 10.85 -0.25
CA PRO A 27 5.82 9.59 -0.22
C PRO A 27 6.39 8.60 0.82
N LEU A 28 7.70 8.62 1.10
CA LEU A 28 8.28 7.78 2.17
C LEU A 28 7.68 8.13 3.54
N LYS A 29 7.57 9.44 3.84
CA LYS A 29 6.86 9.94 5.05
C LYS A 29 5.39 9.55 5.02
N GLY A 30 4.74 9.78 3.87
CA GLY A 30 3.33 9.44 3.66
C GLY A 30 3.04 7.96 3.89
N ALA A 31 3.98 7.08 3.52
CA ALA A 31 3.93 5.63 3.71
C ALA A 31 4.24 5.15 5.14
N GLY A 32 4.46 6.08 6.08
CA GLY A 32 4.69 5.75 7.49
C GLY A 32 6.15 5.47 7.85
N ARG A 33 7.11 5.70 6.94
CA ARG A 33 8.53 5.62 7.30
C ARG A 33 8.88 6.75 8.26
N GLN A 34 9.40 6.39 9.45
CA GLN A 34 9.75 7.37 10.49
C GLN A 34 11.25 7.64 10.60
N ARG A 35 12.11 6.68 10.22
CA ARG A 35 13.57 6.75 10.39
C ARG A 35 14.29 6.67 9.04
N ASN A 36 15.49 7.26 8.99
CA ASN A 36 16.40 7.19 7.84
C ASN A 36 15.75 7.64 6.52
N ILE A 37 14.86 8.65 6.57
CA ILE A 37 14.11 9.12 5.41
C ILE A 37 15.06 9.80 4.42
N ASP A 38 15.91 10.70 4.90
CA ASP A 38 16.82 11.45 4.03
C ASP A 38 17.89 10.55 3.43
N THR A 39 18.46 9.63 4.22
CA THR A 39 19.38 8.61 3.72
C THR A 39 18.73 7.79 2.61
N ARG A 40 17.53 7.24 2.87
CA ARG A 40 16.82 6.43 1.88
C ARG A 40 16.46 7.23 0.63
N ALA A 41 16.08 8.50 0.76
CA ALA A 41 15.78 9.35 -0.37
C ALA A 41 17.02 9.61 -1.23
N ARG A 42 18.20 9.79 -0.63
CA ARG A 42 19.47 9.90 -1.36
C ARG A 42 19.83 8.61 -2.08
N ASP A 43 19.68 7.45 -1.43
CA ASP A 43 19.94 6.15 -2.04
C ASP A 43 19.05 5.93 -3.29
N ILE A 44 17.76 6.24 -3.15
CA ILE A 44 16.80 6.14 -4.26
C ILE A 44 17.17 7.12 -5.38
N GLN A 45 17.49 8.38 -5.05
CA GLN A 45 17.86 9.37 -6.07
C GLN A 45 19.14 8.97 -6.81
N ALA A 46 20.13 8.44 -6.10
CA ALA A 46 21.37 7.95 -6.70
C ALA A 46 21.07 6.81 -7.68
N ALA A 47 20.27 5.82 -7.26
CA ALA A 47 19.85 4.71 -8.11
C ALA A 47 19.04 5.17 -9.34
N LEU A 48 18.14 6.15 -9.19
CA LEU A 48 17.37 6.68 -10.31
C LEU A 48 18.22 7.47 -11.32
N ARG A 49 19.38 7.98 -10.90
CA ARG A 49 20.30 8.77 -11.74
C ARG A 49 21.46 7.97 -12.33
N THR A 50 21.56 6.67 -12.06
CA THR A 50 22.52 5.82 -12.77
C THR A 50 22.21 5.79 -14.26
N GLN A 51 23.18 5.38 -15.07
CA GLN A 51 22.93 5.13 -16.48
C GLN A 51 21.90 4.01 -16.62
N HIS A 52 20.80 4.28 -17.33
CA HIS A 52 19.79 3.30 -17.71
C HIS A 52 19.98 2.91 -19.17
N LEU A 53 19.54 1.71 -19.54
CA LEU A 53 19.55 1.28 -20.93
C LEU A 53 18.64 2.19 -21.76
N ALA A 54 19.22 2.88 -22.74
CA ALA A 54 18.44 3.67 -23.68
C ALA A 54 17.68 2.72 -24.62
N VAL A 55 16.36 2.91 -24.68
CA VAL A 55 15.47 2.18 -25.60
C VAL A 55 14.71 3.18 -26.47
N PRO A 56 14.18 2.77 -27.63
CA PRO A 56 13.40 3.67 -28.49
C PRO A 56 12.27 4.36 -27.73
N ALA A 57 12.00 5.63 -28.05
CA ALA A 57 11.05 6.46 -27.32
C ALA A 57 9.65 5.82 -27.21
N ALA A 58 9.18 5.15 -28.27
CA ALA A 58 7.91 4.43 -28.26
C ALA A 58 7.87 3.29 -27.22
N VAL A 59 8.99 2.57 -27.04
CA VAL A 59 9.12 1.50 -26.05
C VAL A 59 9.11 2.10 -24.64
N THR A 60 9.89 3.16 -24.39
CA THR A 60 9.89 3.87 -23.11
C THR A 60 8.49 4.37 -22.73
N ALA A 61 7.75 4.92 -23.69
CA ALA A 61 6.38 5.38 -23.46
C ALA A 61 5.41 4.24 -23.12
N ALA A 62 5.50 3.11 -23.84
CA ALA A 62 4.65 1.94 -23.60
C ALA A 62 4.89 1.34 -22.20
N PHE A 63 6.16 1.08 -21.85
CA PHE A 63 6.51 0.58 -20.52
C PHE A 63 6.15 1.57 -19.41
N GLY A 64 6.27 2.87 -19.70
CA GLY A 64 5.82 3.91 -18.77
C GLY A 64 4.30 3.86 -18.51
N ALA A 65 3.50 3.68 -19.57
CA ALA A 65 2.05 3.50 -19.43
C ALA A 65 1.69 2.25 -18.62
N THR A 66 2.34 1.11 -18.89
CA THR A 66 2.13 -0.14 -18.14
C THR A 66 2.51 0.01 -16.66
N THR A 67 3.63 0.67 -16.37
CA THR A 67 4.08 0.93 -14.99
C THR A 67 3.05 1.78 -14.23
N ASN A 68 2.54 2.85 -14.85
CA ASN A 68 1.49 3.67 -14.26
C ASN A 68 0.21 2.87 -13.99
N ALA A 69 -0.23 2.05 -14.95
CA ALA A 69 -1.41 1.21 -14.78
C ALA A 69 -1.25 0.25 -13.59
N ALA A 70 -0.09 -0.41 -13.46
CA ALA A 70 0.19 -1.29 -12.34
C ALA A 70 0.17 -0.56 -10.99
N VAL A 71 0.74 0.65 -10.92
CA VAL A 71 0.69 1.49 -9.70
C VAL A 71 -0.75 1.86 -9.33
N HIS A 72 -1.59 2.20 -10.32
CA HIS A 72 -3.00 2.49 -10.08
C HIS A 72 -3.78 1.27 -9.57
N VAL A 73 -3.54 0.08 -10.13
CA VAL A 73 -4.16 -1.16 -9.63
C VAL A 73 -3.78 -1.42 -8.18
N ILE A 74 -2.49 -1.31 -7.83
CA ILE A 74 -2.02 -1.50 -6.45
C ILE A 74 -2.65 -0.46 -5.50
N ALA A 75 -2.73 0.81 -5.92
CA ALA A 75 -3.35 1.86 -5.13
C ALA A 75 -4.84 1.58 -4.88
N ASP A 76 -5.56 1.09 -5.89
CA ASP A 76 -6.97 0.78 -5.76
C ASP A 76 -7.21 -0.46 -4.89
N LEU A 77 -6.40 -1.51 -5.05
CA LEU A 77 -6.47 -2.69 -4.18
C LEU A 77 -6.25 -2.31 -2.70
N ASN A 78 -5.29 -1.45 -2.38
CA ASN A 78 -5.08 -0.97 -1.01
C ASN A 78 -6.29 -0.20 -0.45
N ARG A 79 -6.97 0.58 -1.30
CA ARG A 79 -8.21 1.27 -0.93
C ARG A 79 -9.31 0.24 -0.66
N GLN A 80 -9.53 -0.70 -1.58
CA GLN A 80 -10.55 -1.73 -1.43
C GLN A 80 -10.32 -2.59 -0.19
N ILE A 81 -9.07 -2.95 0.12
CA ILE A 81 -8.73 -3.65 1.37
C ILE A 81 -9.16 -2.81 2.59
N SER A 82 -8.86 -1.51 2.60
CA SER A 82 -9.24 -0.63 3.70
C SER A 82 -10.77 -0.50 3.85
N ASP A 83 -11.48 -0.43 2.72
CA ASP A 83 -12.94 -0.35 2.70
C ASP A 83 -13.55 -1.66 3.24
N LEU A 84 -13.06 -2.82 2.79
CA LEU A 84 -13.47 -4.14 3.27
C LEU A 84 -13.13 -4.37 4.75
N GLU A 85 -11.98 -3.89 5.23
CA GLU A 85 -11.63 -3.92 6.66
C GLU A 85 -12.67 -3.15 7.50
N GLY A 86 -13.15 -2.01 7.00
CA GLY A 86 -14.18 -1.20 7.67
C GLY A 86 -15.55 -1.87 7.70
N GLU A 87 -15.98 -2.46 6.57
CA GLU A 87 -17.23 -3.24 6.51
C GLU A 87 -17.16 -4.47 7.42
N LEU A 88 -16.04 -5.22 7.37
CA LEU A 88 -15.79 -6.37 8.23
C LEU A 88 -15.86 -5.99 9.70
N ALA A 89 -15.22 -4.89 10.10
CA ALA A 89 -15.24 -4.41 11.47
C ALA A 89 -16.66 -4.08 11.94
N THR A 90 -17.41 -3.35 11.10
CA THR A 90 -18.80 -2.98 11.38
C THR A 90 -19.66 -4.23 11.60
N HIS A 91 -19.57 -5.21 10.71
CA HIS A 91 -20.36 -6.44 10.83
C HIS A 91 -19.93 -7.29 12.02
N PHE A 92 -18.62 -7.46 12.23
CA PHE A 92 -18.09 -8.26 13.33
C PHE A 92 -18.49 -7.70 14.69
N GLU A 93 -18.36 -6.39 14.91
CA GLU A 93 -18.69 -5.76 16.19
C GLU A 93 -20.19 -5.81 16.54
N THR A 94 -21.08 -6.01 15.57
CA THR A 94 -22.52 -6.19 15.85
C THR A 94 -22.87 -7.60 16.35
N ARG A 95 -21.92 -8.53 16.32
CA ARG A 95 -22.21 -9.92 16.69
C ARG A 95 -22.23 -10.14 18.21
N PRO A 96 -23.13 -10.99 18.73
CA PRO A 96 -23.26 -11.25 20.16
C PRO A 96 -21.97 -11.77 20.83
N ASP A 97 -21.15 -12.49 20.07
CA ASP A 97 -19.93 -13.17 20.50
C ASP A 97 -18.66 -12.36 20.23
N ALA A 98 -18.75 -11.17 19.62
CA ALA A 98 -17.60 -10.35 19.25
C ALA A 98 -16.69 -10.01 20.45
N ASP A 99 -17.30 -9.70 21.59
CA ASP A 99 -16.58 -9.38 22.83
C ASP A 99 -15.82 -10.60 23.39
N ILE A 100 -16.36 -11.81 23.21
CA ILE A 100 -15.69 -13.05 23.61
C ILE A 100 -14.40 -13.20 22.79
N TYR A 101 -14.48 -13.08 21.46
CA TYR A 101 -13.29 -13.15 20.60
C TYR A 101 -12.28 -12.06 20.94
N ARG A 102 -12.72 -10.81 21.18
CA ARG A 102 -11.83 -9.70 21.51
C ARG A 102 -11.18 -9.79 22.90
N SER A 103 -11.77 -10.57 23.81
CA SER A 103 -11.19 -10.84 25.12
C SER A 103 -9.95 -11.74 25.04
N LEU A 104 -9.79 -12.51 23.95
CA LEU A 104 -8.66 -13.41 23.77
C LEU A 104 -7.37 -12.62 23.43
N PRO A 105 -6.26 -12.86 24.14
CA PRO A 105 -4.99 -12.16 23.88
C PRO A 105 -4.56 -12.29 22.42
N GLY A 106 -4.30 -11.15 21.77
CA GLY A 106 -3.86 -11.10 20.38
C GLY A 106 -4.99 -11.13 19.33
N LEU A 107 -6.26 -11.34 19.72
CA LEU A 107 -7.40 -11.29 18.81
C LEU A 107 -8.02 -9.88 18.75
N GLY A 108 -7.49 -9.04 17.86
CA GLY A 108 -8.18 -7.82 17.43
C GLY A 108 -9.36 -8.12 16.48
N VAL A 109 -10.11 -7.09 16.09
CA VAL A 109 -11.30 -7.19 15.22
C VAL A 109 -11.06 -8.06 13.97
N ILE A 110 -9.99 -7.79 13.22
CA ILE A 110 -9.69 -8.52 11.97
C ILE A 110 -9.41 -10.00 12.24
N LEU A 111 -8.63 -10.31 13.28
CA LEU A 111 -8.25 -11.68 13.57
C LEU A 111 -9.40 -12.46 14.21
N GLY A 112 -10.20 -11.82 15.07
CA GLY A 112 -11.44 -12.40 15.62
C GLY A 112 -12.45 -12.73 14.53
N ALA A 113 -12.67 -11.80 13.59
CA ALA A 113 -13.56 -12.04 12.46
C ALA A 113 -13.08 -13.17 11.54
N ARG A 114 -11.76 -13.28 11.33
CA ARG A 114 -11.18 -14.43 10.62
C ARG A 114 -11.45 -15.75 11.35
N VAL A 115 -11.17 -15.82 12.65
CA VAL A 115 -11.41 -17.03 13.45
C VAL A 115 -12.87 -17.46 13.32
N LEU A 116 -13.82 -16.52 13.45
CA LEU A 116 -15.24 -16.81 13.25
C LEU A 116 -15.55 -17.35 11.85
N GLY A 117 -14.96 -16.77 10.79
CA GLY A 117 -15.15 -17.25 9.42
C GLY A 117 -14.54 -18.62 9.14
N GLU A 118 -13.45 -18.99 9.81
CA GLU A 118 -12.76 -20.29 9.64
C GLU A 118 -13.46 -21.43 10.41
N PHE A 119 -13.93 -21.15 11.63
CA PHE A 119 -14.55 -22.18 12.48
C PHE A 119 -16.08 -22.23 12.36
N GLY A 120 -16.71 -21.16 11.87
CA GLY A 120 -18.15 -21.00 11.81
C GLY A 120 -18.74 -20.43 13.10
N ASP A 121 -20.01 -20.03 13.03
CA ASP A 121 -20.76 -19.32 14.08
C ASP A 121 -22.02 -20.06 14.55
N ASP A 122 -22.20 -21.33 14.16
CA ASP A 122 -23.36 -22.15 14.54
C ASP A 122 -23.20 -22.67 15.99
N PRO A 123 -24.05 -22.23 16.94
CA PRO A 123 -23.95 -22.65 18.33
C PRO A 123 -24.43 -24.11 18.56
N ASN A 124 -25.06 -24.76 17.57
CA ASN A 124 -25.67 -26.08 17.71
C ASN A 124 -25.02 -27.17 16.85
N ARG A 125 -23.83 -26.90 16.28
CA ARG A 125 -23.10 -27.86 15.44
C ARG A 125 -22.19 -28.78 16.23
#